data_AF-A0A2P7T9M7-F1
#
_entry.id   AF-A0A2P7T9M7-F1
#
_cell.length_a   1.000
_cell.length_b   1.000
_cell.length_c   1.000
_cell.angle_alpha   90.00
_cell.angle_beta   90.00
_cell.angle_gamma   90.00
#
_symmetry.space_group_name_H-M   'P 1'
#
loop_
_entity.id
_entity.type
_entity.pdbx_description
1 polymer ?
#
loop_
_entity_poly.entity_id
_entity_poly.type
_entity_poly.pdbx_seq_one_letter_code
_entity_poly.pdbx_strand_id
1 'polypeptide(L)'
;MLIAAMFFNRSSSTRRKLNYAGLIISSLYMCFTLVNKVRVDHVFEQALQMQHIEHKRFMTATTPLNNFLWYCVAEADSGYYMGYYSFFDKSPVQFDFLERRDSLLAGIENTRAVDRLKWFSNGYYVVRQKSPDELKFYDLKFGKIGFEGAPEKFIFSFTLKKLPDGQVALQETRDEGGRDMSMKEAFGQLWKRMEGR
;
A
#
# COMPACT_ATOMS: atom_id res chain seq x y z
N MET A 1 -5.55 5.01 -26.74
CA MET A 1 -5.06 5.56 -28.03
C MET A 1 -4.22 4.58 -28.83
N LEU A 2 -3.34 3.78 -28.22
CA LEU A 2 -2.55 2.77 -28.95
C LEU A 2 -3.42 1.71 -29.64
N ILE A 3 -4.48 1.22 -28.99
CA ILE A 3 -5.41 0.25 -29.59
C ILE A 3 -6.12 0.84 -30.82
N ALA A 4 -6.59 2.09 -30.73
CA ALA A 4 -7.18 2.78 -31.87
C ALA A 4 -6.16 3.02 -33.00
N ALA A 5 -4.90 3.31 -32.66
CA ALA A 5 -3.81 3.51 -33.62
C ALA A 5 -3.44 2.23 -34.41
N MET A 6 -3.73 1.03 -33.87
CA MET A 6 -3.50 -0.24 -34.58
C MET A 6 -4.43 -0.44 -35.78
N PHE A 7 -5.59 0.23 -35.81
CA PHE A 7 -6.54 0.15 -36.92
C PHE A 7 -6.21 1.12 -38.07
N PHE A 8 -5.16 1.94 -37.95
CA PHE A 8 -4.76 2.91 -38.99
C PHE A 8 -3.43 2.53 -39.65
N ASN A 9 -3.35 2.73 -40.97
CA ASN A 9 -2.17 2.40 -41.77
C ASN A 9 -0.91 3.15 -41.31
N ARG A 10 0.27 2.54 -41.49
CA ARG A 10 1.53 3.02 -40.91
C ARG A 10 1.92 4.44 -41.36
N SER A 11 1.54 4.84 -42.57
CA SER A 11 1.81 6.16 -43.15
C SER A 11 0.73 7.22 -42.84
N SER A 12 -0.33 6.87 -42.11
CA SER A 12 -1.44 7.79 -41.84
C SER A 12 -1.05 8.90 -40.86
N SER A 13 -1.32 10.15 -41.24
CA SER A 13 -1.16 11.32 -40.37
C SER A 13 -2.03 11.25 -39.12
N THR A 14 -3.19 10.58 -39.19
CA THR A 14 -4.10 10.33 -38.06
C THR A 14 -3.45 9.46 -36.99
N ARG A 15 -2.72 8.41 -37.40
CA ARG A 15 -1.95 7.55 -36.47
C ARG A 15 -0.90 8.34 -35.71
N ARG A 16 -0.18 9.22 -36.41
CA ARG A 16 0.84 10.10 -35.81
C ARG A 16 0.20 11.05 -34.78
N LYS A 17 -0.93 11.68 -35.12
CA LYS A 17 -1.69 12.54 -34.18
C LYS A 17 -2.17 11.78 -32.94
N LEU A 18 -2.73 10.58 -33.10
CA LEU A 18 -3.18 9.74 -31.98
C LEU A 18 -2.02 9.31 -31.07
N ASN A 19 -0.86 8.97 -31.64
CA ASN A 19 0.32 8.63 -30.85
C ASN A 19 0.85 9.83 -30.07
N TYR A 20 0.97 11.01 -30.70
CA TYR A 20 1.37 12.22 -29.97
C TYR A 20 0.37 12.61 -28.90
N ALA A 21 -0.93 12.55 -29.19
CA ALA A 21 -1.96 12.81 -28.18
C ALA A 21 -1.83 11.83 -27.00
N GLY A 22 -1.61 10.54 -27.27
CA GLY A 22 -1.33 9.54 -26.23
C GLY A 22 -0.10 9.88 -25.40
N LEU A 23 1.02 10.22 -26.05
CA LEU A 23 2.26 10.62 -25.37
C LEU A 23 2.08 11.89 -24.54
N ILE A 24 1.40 12.91 -25.08
CA ILE A 24 1.12 14.16 -24.37
C ILE A 24 0.26 13.89 -23.15
N ILE A 25 -0.83 13.12 -23.30
CA ILE A 25 -1.72 12.78 -22.17
C ILE A 25 -0.96 11.98 -21.10
N SER A 26 -0.17 10.98 -21.50
CA SER A 26 0.64 10.19 -20.55
C SER A 26 1.70 11.05 -19.86
N SER A 27 2.33 11.97 -20.58
CA SER A 27 3.34 12.88 -20.02
C SER A 27 2.72 13.86 -19.04
N LEU A 28 1.60 14.49 -19.41
CA LEU A 28 0.83 15.37 -18.52
C LEU A 28 0.36 14.62 -17.27
N TYR A 29 -0.09 13.38 -17.42
CA TYR A 29 -0.47 12.54 -16.29
C TYR A 29 0.71 12.26 -15.34
N MET A 30 1.88 11.88 -15.86
CA MET A 30 3.07 11.67 -15.02
C MET A 30 3.51 12.95 -14.30
N CYS A 31 3.54 14.09 -15.01
CA CYS A 31 3.85 15.38 -14.40
C CYS A 31 2.87 15.72 -13.28
N PHE A 32 1.57 15.50 -13.51
CA PHE A 32 0.53 15.70 -12.50
C PHE A 32 0.75 14.79 -11.28
N THR A 33 1.05 13.52 -11.48
CA THR A 33 1.35 12.57 -10.39
C THR A 33 2.57 12.99 -9.58
N LEU A 34 3.65 13.48 -10.22
CA LEU A 34 4.84 13.95 -9.52
C LEU A 34 4.57 15.20 -8.67
N VAL A 35 3.84 16.17 -9.22
CA VAL A 35 3.43 17.37 -8.47
C VAL A 35 2.57 17.00 -7.26
N ASN A 36 1.63 16.08 -7.45
CA ASN A 36 0.79 15.60 -6.35
C ASN A 36 1.59 14.82 -5.30
N LYS A 37 2.58 14.02 -5.70
CA LYS A 37 3.47 13.32 -4.76
C LYS A 37 4.15 14.32 -3.82
N VAL A 38 4.77 15.36 -4.36
CA VAL A 38 5.46 16.39 -3.57
C VAL A 38 4.48 17.09 -2.61
N ARG A 39 3.29 17.45 -3.10
CA ARG A 39 2.27 18.09 -2.27
C ARG A 39 1.81 17.19 -1.12
N VAL A 40 1.54 15.92 -1.41
CA VAL A 40 1.05 14.96 -0.41
C VAL A 40 2.11 14.63 0.62
N ASP A 41 3.38 14.50 0.21
CA ASP A 41 4.49 14.32 1.14
C ASP A 41 4.55 15.46 2.14
N HIS A 42 4.40 16.70 1.67
CA HIS A 42 4.38 17.86 2.54
C HIS A 42 3.17 17.87 3.50
N VAL A 43 1.99 17.47 3.03
CA VAL A 43 0.79 17.35 3.88
C VAL A 43 1.01 16.32 5.00
N PHE A 44 1.57 15.15 4.68
CA PHE A 44 1.85 14.13 5.69
C PHE A 44 2.97 14.54 6.64
N GLU A 45 4.04 15.15 6.14
CA GLU A 45 5.12 15.68 6.97
C GLU A 45 4.60 16.70 7.99
N GLN A 46 3.80 17.67 7.54
CA GLN A 46 3.15 18.63 8.43
C GLN A 46 2.21 17.94 9.43
N ALA A 47 1.42 16.96 8.98
CA ALA A 47 0.50 16.25 9.86
C ALA A 47 1.21 15.45 10.96
N LEU A 48 2.34 14.80 10.62
CA LEU A 48 3.19 14.09 11.58
C LEU A 48 3.81 15.07 12.59
N GLN A 49 4.31 16.22 12.12
CA GLN A 49 4.88 17.26 12.98
C GLN A 49 3.85 17.87 13.92
N MET A 50 2.66 18.24 13.42
CA MET A 50 1.58 18.83 14.22
C MET A 50 1.06 17.88 15.30
N GLN A 51 1.11 16.57 15.05
CA GLN A 51 0.69 15.54 16.01
C GLN A 51 1.84 15.06 16.90
N HIS A 52 3.03 15.66 16.80
CA HIS A 52 4.23 15.28 17.54
C HIS A 52 4.60 13.79 17.38
N ILE A 53 4.38 13.25 16.18
CA ILE A 53 4.72 11.86 15.86
C ILE A 53 6.18 11.77 15.43
N GLU A 54 7.01 11.28 16.34
CA GLU A 54 8.41 10.96 16.05
C GLU A 54 8.50 9.76 15.11
N HIS A 55 9.29 9.90 14.05
CA HIS A 55 9.47 8.86 13.04
C HIS A 55 10.87 8.94 12.42
N LYS A 56 11.41 7.79 12.02
CA LYS A 56 12.74 7.68 11.38
C LYS A 56 12.69 7.95 9.89
N ARG A 57 11.64 7.43 9.26
CA ARG A 57 11.34 7.56 7.83
C ARG A 57 9.85 7.36 7.62
N PHE A 58 9.34 7.86 6.52
CA PHE A 58 7.99 7.54 6.09
C PHE A 58 7.96 7.26 4.60
N MET A 59 6.93 6.56 4.16
CA MET A 59 6.59 6.42 2.75
C MET A 59 5.18 6.90 2.51
N THR A 60 4.93 7.39 1.30
CA THR A 60 3.59 7.69 0.81
C THR A 60 3.35 6.99 -0.51
N ALA A 61 2.13 6.53 -0.72
CA ALA A 61 1.70 5.91 -1.96
C ALA A 61 0.23 6.21 -2.25
N THR A 62 -0.13 6.14 -3.52
CA THR A 62 -1.53 6.22 -3.94
C THR A 62 -2.22 4.90 -3.66
N THR A 63 -3.51 4.97 -3.32
CA THR A 63 -4.36 3.78 -3.36
C THR A 63 -4.57 3.32 -4.80
N PRO A 64 -4.96 2.06 -5.04
CA PRO A 64 -5.10 1.53 -6.38
C PRO A 64 -6.04 2.37 -7.27
N LEU A 65 -5.67 2.51 -8.54
CA LEU A 65 -6.51 3.05 -9.61
C LEU A 65 -6.90 4.54 -9.47
N ASN A 66 -6.21 5.32 -8.64
CA ASN A 66 -6.46 6.76 -8.52
C ASN A 66 -5.22 7.56 -8.09
N ASN A 67 -5.33 8.89 -8.14
CA ASN A 67 -4.28 9.81 -7.67
C ASN A 67 -4.82 10.80 -6.61
N PHE A 68 -6.02 10.54 -6.09
CA PHE A 68 -6.72 11.44 -5.16
C PHE A 68 -6.57 11.01 -3.70
N LEU A 69 -6.58 9.70 -3.45
CA LEU A 69 -6.48 9.12 -2.12
C LEU A 69 -5.10 8.49 -1.93
N TRP A 70 -4.36 9.07 -1.01
CA TRP A 70 -3.02 8.67 -0.63
C TRP A 70 -3.01 8.12 0.78
N TYR A 71 -1.98 7.33 1.08
CA TYR A 71 -1.70 6.92 2.43
C TYR A 71 -0.23 7.08 2.75
N CYS A 72 0.05 7.22 4.03
CA CYS A 72 1.37 7.32 4.61
C CYS A 72 1.57 6.19 5.59
N VAL A 73 2.80 5.66 5.62
CA VAL A 73 3.26 4.75 6.67
C VAL A 73 4.56 5.35 7.22
N ALA A 74 4.51 5.88 8.44
CA ALA A 74 5.65 6.43 9.14
C ALA A 74 6.22 5.40 10.13
N GLU A 75 7.51 5.13 10.04
CA GLU A 75 8.21 4.18 10.90
C GLU A 75 8.61 4.85 12.22
N ALA A 76 8.05 4.34 13.32
CA ALA A 76 8.41 4.69 14.69
C ALA A 76 9.24 3.56 15.34
N ASP A 77 9.72 3.76 16.56
CA ASP A 77 10.59 2.79 17.22
C ASP A 77 9.94 1.42 17.43
N SER A 78 8.71 1.37 17.93
CA SER A 78 8.00 0.13 18.25
C SER A 78 6.99 -0.31 17.17
N GLY A 79 6.82 0.46 16.10
CA GLY A 79 5.72 0.24 15.15
C GLY A 79 5.67 1.23 14.00
N TYR A 80 4.47 1.40 13.47
CA TYR A 80 4.19 2.28 12.35
C TYR A 80 2.94 3.11 12.62
N TYR A 81 2.96 4.37 12.18
CA TYR A 81 1.76 5.18 12.08
C TYR A 81 1.27 5.16 10.64
N MET A 82 0.03 4.71 10.43
CA MET A 82 -0.59 4.65 9.12
C MET A 82 -1.72 5.65 9.03
N GLY A 83 -1.67 6.53 8.04
CA GLY A 83 -2.68 7.58 7.84
C GLY A 83 -3.13 7.63 6.39
N TYR A 84 -4.35 8.12 6.18
CA TYR A 84 -4.92 8.31 4.85
C TYR A 84 -5.28 9.77 4.64
N TYR A 85 -5.08 10.24 3.42
CA TYR A 85 -5.40 11.60 3.00
C TYR A 85 -6.02 11.59 1.60
N SER A 86 -7.23 12.12 1.49
CA SER A 86 -7.86 12.49 0.22
C SER A 86 -7.74 13.99 0.01
N PHE A 87 -7.63 14.42 -1.25
CA PHE A 87 -7.69 15.83 -1.63
C PHE A 87 -8.99 16.52 -1.20
N PHE A 88 -10.05 15.73 -0.99
CA PHE A 88 -11.37 16.19 -0.61
C PHE A 88 -11.60 16.12 0.92
N ASP A 89 -10.62 15.64 1.69
CA ASP A 89 -10.72 15.64 3.16
C ASP A 89 -10.76 17.07 3.71
N LYS A 90 -11.71 17.33 4.62
CA LYS A 90 -11.79 18.60 5.36
C LYS A 90 -11.21 18.49 6.76
N SER A 91 -11.02 17.26 7.24
CA SER A 91 -10.46 16.96 8.55
C SER A 91 -8.94 16.74 8.46
N PRO A 92 -8.19 16.97 9.55
CA PRO A 92 -6.77 16.60 9.64
C PRO A 92 -6.57 15.10 9.40
N VAL A 93 -5.38 14.74 8.91
CA VAL A 93 -4.98 13.33 8.76
C VAL A 93 -5.03 12.62 10.12
N GLN A 94 -5.76 11.52 10.18
CA GLN A 94 -5.76 10.64 11.35
C GLN A 94 -4.78 9.49 11.11
N PHE A 95 -3.92 9.24 12.10
CA PHE A 95 -2.96 8.14 12.08
C PHE A 95 -3.37 7.03 13.05
N ASP A 96 -3.41 5.81 12.54
CA ASP A 96 -3.56 4.60 13.35
C ASP A 96 -2.18 4.03 13.67
N PHE A 97 -1.93 3.71 14.93
CA PHE A 97 -0.69 3.04 15.33
C PHE A 97 -0.79 1.52 15.15
N LEU A 98 0.24 0.95 14.54
CA LEU A 98 0.37 -0.47 14.25
C LEU A 98 1.68 -0.97 14.87
N GLU A 99 1.56 -1.76 15.92
CA GLU A 99 2.72 -2.39 16.57
C GLU A 99 3.43 -3.36 15.62
N ARG A 100 4.77 -3.30 15.55
CA ARG A 100 5.58 -4.12 14.63
C ARG A 100 5.55 -5.60 14.98
N ARG A 101 5.74 -5.92 16.27
CA ARG A 101 5.86 -7.28 16.83
C ARG A 101 6.84 -8.18 16.08
N ASP A 102 7.95 -7.63 15.65
CA ASP A 102 9.05 -8.37 15.00
C ASP A 102 9.68 -9.44 15.91
N SER A 103 9.60 -9.28 17.23
CA SER A 103 9.98 -10.30 18.20
C SER A 103 9.29 -11.66 18.00
N LEU A 104 8.10 -11.70 17.38
CA LEU A 104 7.42 -12.96 17.04
C LEU A 104 8.20 -13.80 16.01
N LEU A 105 9.04 -13.15 15.20
CA LEU A 105 9.92 -13.80 14.24
C LEU A 105 11.15 -14.42 14.90
N ALA A 106 11.35 -14.29 16.21
CA ALA A 106 12.45 -14.93 16.92
C ALA A 106 12.49 -16.44 16.64
N GLY A 107 13.70 -16.93 16.36
CA GLY A 107 14.02 -18.29 15.94
C GLY A 107 13.89 -18.53 14.44
N ILE A 108 13.30 -17.60 13.67
CA ILE A 108 13.12 -17.73 12.21
C ILE A 108 13.50 -16.48 11.43
N GLU A 109 14.01 -15.45 12.10
CA GLU A 109 14.23 -14.11 11.57
C GLU A 109 15.27 -14.03 10.46
N ASN A 110 16.19 -15.02 10.42
CA ASN A 110 17.29 -15.17 9.46
C ASN A 110 17.01 -16.25 8.40
N THR A 111 15.75 -16.70 8.28
CA THR A 111 15.36 -17.63 7.23
C THR A 111 15.16 -16.90 5.90
N ARG A 112 15.48 -17.56 4.78
CA ARG A 112 15.31 -17.01 3.43
C ARG A 112 13.88 -16.51 3.15
N ALA A 113 12.87 -17.15 3.75
CA ALA A 113 11.48 -16.74 3.63
C ALA A 113 11.24 -15.37 4.29
N VAL A 114 11.68 -15.20 5.54
CA VAL A 114 11.52 -13.95 6.28
C VAL A 114 12.31 -12.81 5.64
N ASP A 115 13.55 -13.06 5.20
CA ASP A 115 14.37 -12.04 4.53
C ASP A 115 13.73 -11.55 3.23
N ARG A 116 13.15 -12.47 2.45
CA ARG A 116 12.43 -12.11 1.22
C ARG A 116 11.20 -11.25 1.52
N LEU A 117 10.46 -11.56 2.57
CA LEU A 117 9.29 -10.77 2.96
C LEU A 117 9.69 -9.38 3.45
N LYS A 118 10.72 -9.27 4.31
CA LYS A 118 11.27 -7.98 4.74
C LYS A 118 11.71 -7.14 3.54
N TRP A 119 12.41 -7.73 2.57
CA TRP A 119 12.82 -7.07 1.33
C TRP A 119 11.61 -6.63 0.49
N PHE A 120 10.62 -7.50 0.29
CA PHE A 120 9.41 -7.20 -0.48
C PHE A 120 8.67 -5.98 0.08
N SER A 121 8.55 -5.92 1.40
CA SER A 121 7.93 -4.84 2.16
C SER A 121 8.78 -3.61 2.35
N ASN A 122 10.04 -3.61 1.88
CA ASN A 122 11.01 -2.55 2.15
C ASN A 122 11.17 -2.24 3.66
N GLY A 123 11.00 -3.27 4.48
CA GLY A 123 10.97 -3.19 5.94
C GLY A 123 9.64 -2.73 6.54
N TYR A 124 8.64 -2.31 5.76
CA TYR A 124 7.34 -1.86 6.28
C TYR A 124 6.36 -3.03 6.46
N TYR A 125 6.42 -3.69 7.60
CA TYR A 125 5.59 -4.86 7.91
C TYR A 125 5.16 -4.91 9.36
N VAL A 126 4.08 -5.64 9.64
CA VAL A 126 3.72 -6.04 11.00
C VAL A 126 3.51 -7.54 11.06
N VAL A 127 3.80 -8.12 12.23
CA VAL A 127 3.66 -9.57 12.46
C VAL A 127 2.60 -9.82 13.51
N ARG A 128 1.81 -10.87 13.34
CA ARG A 128 0.79 -11.30 14.30
C ARG A 128 0.86 -12.79 14.53
N GLN A 129 0.54 -13.20 15.75
CA GLN A 129 0.35 -14.61 16.07
C GLN A 129 -1.02 -15.04 15.55
N LYS A 130 -1.07 -16.12 14.75
CA LYS A 130 -2.32 -16.73 14.31
C LYS A 130 -2.66 -17.98 15.13
N SER A 131 -1.69 -18.85 15.32
CA SER A 131 -1.75 -20.05 16.15
C SER A 131 -0.34 -20.32 16.70
N PRO A 132 -0.11 -21.23 17.67
CA PRO A 132 1.20 -21.43 18.28
C PRO A 132 2.37 -21.57 17.28
N ASP A 133 2.13 -22.23 16.14
CA ASP A 133 3.14 -22.49 15.11
C ASP A 133 2.98 -21.63 13.85
N GLU A 134 1.94 -20.78 13.78
CA GLU A 134 1.65 -19.95 12.61
C GLU A 134 1.67 -18.45 12.93
N LEU A 135 2.41 -17.72 12.12
CA LEU A 135 2.47 -16.25 12.14
C LEU A 135 1.85 -15.68 10.88
N LYS A 136 1.23 -14.52 11.01
CA LYS A 136 0.83 -13.67 9.91
C LYS A 136 1.83 -12.54 9.73
N PHE A 137 2.32 -12.39 8.51
CA PHE A 137 3.15 -11.29 8.09
C PHE A 137 2.32 -10.40 7.17
N TYR A 138 2.07 -9.16 7.59
CA TYR A 138 1.32 -8.17 6.82
C TYR A 138 2.26 -7.14 6.22
N ASP A 139 2.13 -6.92 4.93
CA ASP A 139 2.85 -5.88 4.21
C ASP A 139 2.08 -4.55 4.31
N LEU A 140 2.75 -3.49 4.75
CA LEU A 140 2.16 -2.14 4.82
C LEU A 140 2.42 -1.32 3.55
N LYS A 141 3.33 -1.76 2.69
CA LYS A 141 3.80 -1.06 1.48
C LYS A 141 2.75 -0.95 0.39
N PHE A 142 1.77 -1.86 0.35
CA PHE A 142 0.67 -1.78 -0.61
C PHE A 142 -0.64 -1.27 0.02
N GLY A 143 -0.66 -1.05 1.34
CA GLY A 143 -1.83 -0.53 2.04
C GLY A 143 -2.92 -1.57 2.28
N LYS A 144 -4.14 -1.09 2.56
CA LYS A 144 -5.30 -1.90 2.94
C LYS A 144 -6.28 -2.07 1.78
N ILE A 145 -7.01 -3.20 1.78
CA ILE A 145 -8.11 -3.47 0.85
C ILE A 145 -9.47 -2.99 1.38
N GLY A 146 -9.56 -2.65 2.67
CA GLY A 146 -10.75 -2.11 3.32
C GLY A 146 -10.38 -1.08 4.38
N PHE A 147 -11.26 -0.09 4.53
CA PHE A 147 -11.11 1.05 5.46
C PHE A 147 -12.01 0.91 6.69
N GLU A 148 -12.98 -0.01 6.66
CA GLU A 148 -13.93 -0.27 7.74
C GLU A 148 -13.80 -1.72 8.25
N GLY A 149 -13.95 -1.90 9.56
CA GLY A 149 -13.93 -3.21 10.23
C GLY A 149 -12.55 -3.58 10.79
N ALA A 150 -12.19 -4.87 10.70
CA ALA A 150 -10.97 -5.40 11.33
C ALA A 150 -9.70 -4.62 10.89
N PRO A 151 -8.80 -4.31 11.84
CA PRO A 151 -7.70 -3.36 11.61
C PRO A 151 -6.67 -3.81 10.57
N GLU A 152 -6.60 -5.10 10.25
CA GLU A 152 -5.48 -5.75 9.54
C GLU A 152 -5.87 -6.37 8.20
N LYS A 153 -6.71 -5.67 7.44
CA LYS A 153 -7.06 -6.03 6.05
C LYS A 153 -6.06 -5.45 5.05
N PHE A 154 -4.81 -5.90 5.09
CA PHE A 154 -3.77 -5.50 4.14
C PHE A 154 -3.88 -6.27 2.81
N ILE A 155 -3.49 -5.62 1.70
CA ILE A 155 -3.55 -6.22 0.36
C ILE A 155 -2.71 -7.49 0.27
N PHE A 156 -1.51 -7.47 0.87
CA PHE A 156 -0.64 -8.63 0.94
C PHE A 156 -0.48 -9.08 2.40
N SER A 157 -0.87 -10.32 2.65
CA SER A 157 -0.59 -11.02 3.89
C SER A 157 -0.07 -12.42 3.58
N PHE A 158 0.86 -12.89 4.40
CA PHE A 158 1.52 -14.18 4.22
C PHE A 158 1.46 -14.96 5.53
N THR A 159 1.17 -16.26 5.45
CA THR A 159 1.22 -17.15 6.61
C THR A 159 2.57 -17.84 6.65
N LEU A 160 3.28 -17.68 7.77
CA LEU A 160 4.54 -18.35 8.05
C LEU A 160 4.28 -19.46 9.06
N LYS A 161 4.55 -20.71 8.68
CA LYS A 161 4.48 -21.84 9.59
C LYS A 161 5.88 -22.21 10.05
N LYS A 162 6.12 -22.16 11.36
CA LYS A 162 7.37 -22.60 11.98
C LYS A 162 7.45 -24.12 11.90
N LEU A 163 8.53 -24.64 11.32
CA LEU A 163 8.79 -26.07 11.24
C LEU A 163 9.73 -26.51 12.40
N PRO A 164 9.65 -27.77 12.85
CA PRO A 164 10.47 -28.28 13.95
C PRO A 164 11.98 -28.26 13.70
N ASP A 165 12.40 -28.19 12.43
CA ASP A 165 13.80 -28.14 11.99
C ASP A 165 14.37 -26.71 11.94
N GLY A 166 13.63 -25.71 12.42
CA GLY A 166 14.01 -24.30 12.36
C GLY A 166 13.80 -23.66 10.99
N GLN A 167 13.20 -24.37 10.03
CA GLN A 167 12.80 -23.79 8.75
C GLN A 167 11.40 -23.17 8.82
N VAL A 168 11.07 -22.39 7.79
CA VAL A 168 9.76 -21.77 7.65
C VAL A 168 9.13 -22.21 6.34
N ALA A 169 7.94 -22.79 6.44
CA ALA A 169 7.08 -22.97 5.29
C ALA A 169 6.24 -21.70 5.10
N LEU A 170 6.41 -21.05 3.94
CA LEU A 170 5.43 -20.10 3.44
C LEU A 170 4.21 -20.90 3.01
N GLN A 171 3.14 -20.80 3.78
CA GLN A 171 1.88 -21.38 3.37
C GLN A 171 1.23 -20.37 2.43
N GLU A 172 1.03 -20.77 1.17
CA GLU A 172 0.13 -20.07 0.26
C GLU A 172 -1.30 -20.27 0.78
N THR A 173 -1.65 -19.59 1.87
CA THR A 173 -3.03 -19.58 2.33
C THR A 173 -3.79 -18.72 1.34
N ARG A 174 -4.57 -19.38 0.48
CA ARG A 174 -5.35 -18.77 -0.60
C ARG A 174 -6.36 -17.72 -0.12
N ASP A 175 -6.59 -17.58 1.20
CA ASP A 175 -7.86 -17.04 1.74
C ASP A 175 -7.84 -16.09 2.95
N GLU A 176 -6.73 -15.52 3.44
CA GLU A 176 -6.82 -14.74 4.70
C GLU A 176 -6.35 -13.27 4.61
N GLY A 177 -5.88 -12.82 3.45
CA GLY A 177 -5.54 -11.43 3.18
C GLY A 177 -6.70 -10.67 2.55
N GLY A 178 -7.75 -10.38 3.34
CA GLY A 178 -8.79 -9.43 2.96
C GLY A 178 -9.80 -9.86 1.88
N ARG A 179 -9.88 -11.15 1.51
CA ARG A 179 -10.87 -11.68 0.56
C ARG A 179 -12.25 -12.03 1.14
N ASP A 180 -12.45 -12.00 2.46
CA ASP A 180 -13.80 -12.02 3.03
C ASP A 180 -14.61 -10.80 2.58
N MET A 181 -13.92 -9.73 2.18
CA MET A 181 -14.55 -8.56 1.59
C MET A 181 -14.76 -8.79 0.09
N SER A 182 -16.00 -8.64 -0.36
CA SER A 182 -16.30 -8.65 -1.79
C SER A 182 -15.55 -7.51 -2.48
N MET A 183 -15.04 -7.72 -3.69
CA MET A 183 -14.40 -6.66 -4.48
C MET A 183 -15.32 -5.43 -4.58
N LYS A 184 -16.64 -5.63 -4.69
CA LYS A 184 -17.62 -4.54 -4.72
C LYS A 184 -17.59 -3.70 -3.44
N GLU A 185 -17.46 -4.33 -2.28
CA GLU A 185 -17.38 -3.64 -0.99
C GLU A 185 -16.06 -2.89 -0.86
N ALA A 186 -14.93 -3.53 -1.22
CA ALA A 186 -13.62 -2.89 -1.23
C ALA A 186 -13.60 -1.64 -2.11
N PHE A 187 -14.12 -1.75 -3.35
CA PHE A 187 -14.28 -0.62 -4.25
C PHE A 187 -15.22 0.45 -3.70
N GLY A 188 -16.33 0.05 -3.07
CA GLY A 188 -17.27 0.99 -2.45
C GLY A 188 -16.65 1.78 -1.30
N GLN A 189 -15.89 1.12 -0.42
CA GLN A 189 -15.17 1.78 0.67
C GLN A 189 -14.06 2.69 0.14
N LEU A 190 -13.30 2.23 -0.86
CA LEU A 190 -12.30 3.05 -1.54
C LEU A 190 -12.92 4.32 -2.13
N TRP A 191 -14.06 4.18 -2.80
CA TRP A 191 -14.78 5.31 -3.40
C TRP A 191 -15.24 6.32 -2.34
N LYS A 192 -15.90 5.86 -1.28
CA LYS A 192 -16.28 6.72 -0.15
C LYS A 192 -15.08 7.44 0.46
N ARG A 193 -13.98 6.73 0.67
CA ARG A 193 -12.76 7.33 1.23
C ARG A 193 -12.13 8.35 0.27
N MET A 194 -12.23 8.13 -1.04
CA MET A 194 -11.80 9.09 -2.05
C MET A 194 -12.63 10.37 -2.01
N GLU A 195 -13.95 10.31 -1.81
CA GLU A 195 -14.81 11.51 -1.70
C GLU A 195 -14.48 12.39 -0.48
N GLY A 196 -13.74 11.83 0.47
CA GLY A 196 -13.20 12.52 1.63
C GLY A 196 -13.95 12.21 2.92
N ARG A 197 -13.49 12.82 4.01
CA ARG A 197 -14.15 12.85 5.33
C ARG A 197 -14.66 14.23 5.67
#